data_AF-A0A7D9LLF3-F1
#
_entry.id   AF-A0A7D9LLF3-F1
#
_cell.length_a   1.000
_cell.length_b   1.000
_cell.length_c   1.000
_cell.angle_alpha   90.00
_cell.angle_beta   90.00
_cell.angle_gamma   90.00
#
_symmetry.space_group_name_H-M   'P 1'
#
loop_
_entity.id
_entity.type
_entity.pdbx_description
1 polymer ?
#
loop_
_entity_poly.entity_id
_entity_poly.type
_entity_poly.pdbx_seq_one_letter_code
_entity_poly.pdbx_strand_id
1 'polypeptide(L)'
;MKKFPKSLPVTAMLKLGKPISETESLDETIEISTFNIDEMVWSAPVSVHFAIEKEEFGRGGFGLARKDTSNSPHFKWKTYVVKYFLPGTKDIITQLGETEMDDARKSVQMHSLAKHFAEQISAKVQKDGNEDVFGKAFRIKETNEIVTIEEYAAGDFV
;
A
#
# COMPACT_ATOMS: atom_id res chain seq x y z
N MET A 1 37.92 34.99 2.66
CA MET A 1 37.04 34.29 3.62
C MET A 1 35.87 35.21 3.94
N LYS A 2 34.64 34.90 3.50
CA LYS A 2 33.45 35.74 3.81
C LYS A 2 33.21 35.68 5.32
N LYS A 3 33.31 36.82 6.01
CA LYS A 3 32.99 36.94 7.43
C LYS A 3 31.46 36.89 7.58
N PHE A 4 30.96 35.85 8.23
CA PHE A 4 29.56 35.82 8.64
C PHE A 4 29.40 36.65 9.92
N PRO A 5 28.32 37.44 10.06
CA PRO A 5 28.06 38.20 11.26
C PRO A 5 27.86 37.25 12.46
N LYS A 6 28.40 37.61 13.63
CA LYS A 6 28.30 36.81 14.87
C LYS A 6 26.86 36.72 15.40
N SER A 7 25.96 37.59 14.92
CA SER A 7 24.55 37.58 15.27
C SER A 7 23.72 37.77 14.01
N LEU A 8 22.67 36.95 13.88
CA LEU A 8 21.61 37.14 12.90
C LEU A 8 20.51 37.98 13.54
N PRO A 9 19.95 38.99 12.85
CA PRO A 9 18.77 39.67 13.34
C PRO A 9 17.60 38.67 13.45
N VAL A 10 16.75 38.83 14.47
CA VAL A 10 15.60 37.94 14.73
C VAL A 10 14.71 37.80 13.49
N THR A 11 14.56 38.86 12.71
CA THR A 11 13.82 38.84 11.43
C THR A 11 14.46 37.94 10.36
N ALA A 12 15.79 37.78 10.37
CA ALA A 12 16.46 36.79 9.53
C ALA A 12 16.27 35.38 10.09
N MET A 13 16.29 35.20 11.41
CA MET A 13 16.02 33.89 12.05
C MET A 13 14.60 33.38 11.76
N LEU A 14 13.60 34.26 11.80
CA LEU A 14 12.21 33.94 11.47
C LEU A 14 12.01 33.54 10.00
N LYS A 15 12.93 33.94 9.10
CA LYS A 15 12.92 33.56 7.68
C LYS A 15 13.67 32.27 7.39
N LEU A 16 14.45 31.74 8.34
CA LEU A 16 15.24 30.51 8.15
C LEU A 16 14.41 29.23 8.25
N GLY A 17 13.20 29.31 8.80
CA GLY A 17 12.21 28.24 8.72
C GLY A 17 11.07 28.66 7.81
N LYS A 18 10.84 27.93 6.71
CA LYS A 18 9.46 27.79 6.28
C LYS A 18 8.78 26.95 7.37
N PRO A 19 7.57 27.29 7.84
CA PRO A 19 6.73 26.30 8.50
C PRO A 19 6.77 25.07 7.60
N ILE A 20 7.07 23.90 8.17
CA ILE A 20 6.82 22.64 7.45
C ILE A 20 5.37 22.79 6.99
N SER A 21 5.12 22.76 5.67
CA SER A 21 3.75 22.86 5.18
C SER A 21 2.99 21.79 5.93
N GLU A 22 2.07 22.20 6.79
CA GLU A 22 1.20 21.28 7.50
C GLU A 22 0.38 20.65 6.38
N THR A 23 0.83 19.50 5.88
CA THR A 23 -0.11 18.59 5.24
C THR A 23 -1.12 18.34 6.32
N GLU A 24 -2.32 18.90 6.15
CA GLU A 24 -3.34 18.80 7.19
C GLU A 24 -3.63 17.31 7.39
N SER A 25 -3.21 16.79 8.54
CA SER A 25 -3.39 15.40 8.92
C SER A 25 -4.36 15.30 10.08
N LEU A 26 -5.16 14.24 10.06
CA LEU A 26 -6.00 13.83 11.18
C LEU A 26 -5.26 12.75 11.96
N ASP A 27 -5.11 12.96 13.27
CA ASP A 27 -4.59 11.93 14.16
C ASP A 27 -5.72 10.97 14.51
N GLU A 28 -5.62 9.73 14.02
CA GLU A 28 -6.60 8.68 14.24
C GLU A 28 -5.96 7.46 14.91
N THR A 29 -6.74 6.77 15.75
CA THR A 29 -6.34 5.48 16.35
C THR A 29 -7.10 4.39 15.63
N ILE A 30 -6.38 3.48 14.99
CA ILE A 30 -6.95 2.37 14.22
C ILE A 30 -6.58 1.05 14.89
N GLU A 31 -7.55 0.17 15.07
CA GLU A 31 -7.31 -1.21 15.49
C GLU A 31 -6.93 -2.07 14.28
N ILE A 32 -5.72 -2.63 14.31
CA ILE A 32 -5.19 -3.45 13.23
C ILE A 32 -5.13 -4.90 13.67
N SER A 33 -5.78 -5.78 12.90
CA SER A 33 -5.59 -7.23 12.96
C SER A 33 -4.86 -7.71 11.72
N THR A 34 -4.01 -8.72 11.86
CA THR A 34 -3.33 -9.40 10.76
C THR A 34 -3.93 -10.79 10.55
N PHE A 35 -3.92 -11.27 9.31
CA PHE A 35 -4.38 -12.62 8.97
C PHE A 35 -3.18 -13.53 8.70
N ASN A 36 -3.09 -14.63 9.44
CA ASN A 36 -2.11 -15.69 9.21
C ASN A 36 -2.71 -16.71 8.22
N ILE A 37 -2.16 -16.78 7.01
CA ILE A 37 -2.65 -17.67 5.95
C ILE A 37 -2.36 -19.14 6.23
N ASP A 38 -1.26 -19.46 6.91
CA ASP A 38 -0.86 -20.84 7.18
C ASP A 38 -1.74 -21.48 8.26
N GLU A 39 -2.11 -20.69 9.27
CA GLU A 39 -2.96 -21.11 10.38
C GLU A 39 -4.45 -20.80 10.16
N MET A 40 -4.78 -19.99 9.14
CA MET A 40 -6.13 -19.51 8.84
C MET A 40 -6.80 -18.77 10.01
N VAL A 41 -6.01 -18.03 10.80
CA VAL A 41 -6.47 -17.29 11.98
C VAL A 41 -6.16 -15.80 11.91
N TRP A 42 -6.99 -15.02 12.60
CA TRP A 42 -6.78 -13.59 12.80
C TRP A 42 -6.03 -13.33 14.11
N SER A 43 -5.10 -12.38 14.09
CA SER A 43 -4.46 -11.89 15.31
C SER A 43 -5.45 -11.10 16.15
N ALA A 44 -5.15 -11.01 17.45
CA ALA A 44 -5.75 -9.98 18.29
C ALA A 44 -5.47 -8.58 17.69
N PRO A 45 -6.45 -7.66 17.74
CA PRO A 45 -6.26 -6.31 17.25
C PRO A 45 -5.22 -5.56 18.10
N VAL A 46 -4.42 -4.73 17.44
CA VAL A 46 -3.48 -3.82 18.08
C VAL A 46 -3.85 -2.40 17.68
N SER A 47 -4.02 -1.52 18.67
CA SER A 47 -4.29 -0.10 18.42
C SER A 47 -3.02 0.62 17.98
N VAL A 48 -3.11 1.34 16.87
CA VAL A 48 -1.99 2.06 16.25
C VAL A 48 -2.44 3.47 15.92
N HIS A 49 -1.64 4.45 16.32
CA HIS A 49 -1.88 5.85 15.98
C HIS A 49 -1.32 6.19 14.61
N PHE A 50 -2.13 6.81 13.75
CA PHE A 50 -1.75 7.28 12.43
C PHE A 50 -2.05 8.78 12.28
N ALA A 51 -1.13 9.49 11.63
CA ALA A 51 -1.39 10.80 11.05
C ALA A 51 -1.81 10.58 9.59
N ILE A 52 -3.10 10.74 9.32
CA ILE A 52 -3.73 10.46 8.01
C ILE A 52 -3.92 11.78 7.26
N GLU A 53 -3.39 11.89 6.05
CA GLU A 53 -3.57 13.08 5.22
C GLU A 53 -5.06 13.28 4.89
N LYS A 54 -5.57 14.52 5.01
CA LYS A 54 -6.98 14.82 4.67
C LYS A 54 -7.27 14.63 3.18
N GLU A 55 -6.30 14.94 2.33
CA GLU A 55 -6.43 14.80 0.88
C GLU A 55 -6.38 13.32 0.47
N GLU A 56 -7.33 12.91 -0.38
CA GLU A 56 -7.24 11.61 -1.05
C GLU A 56 -6.17 11.69 -2.15
N PHE A 57 -5.32 10.67 -2.24
CA PHE A 57 -4.37 10.57 -3.36
C PHE A 57 -4.88 9.64 -4.47
N GLY A 58 -5.94 8.88 -4.20
CA GLY A 58 -6.53 7.97 -5.17
C GLY A 58 -7.95 7.56 -4.82
N ARG A 59 -8.77 7.36 -5.85
CA ARG A 59 -10.16 6.93 -5.73
C ARG A 59 -10.47 5.87 -6.79
N GLY A 60 -10.99 4.73 -6.34
CA GLY A 60 -11.44 3.64 -7.20
C GLY A 60 -12.95 3.44 -7.14
N GLY A 61 -13.44 2.38 -7.78
CA GLY A 61 -14.89 2.07 -7.82
C GLY A 61 -15.51 1.74 -6.46
N PHE A 62 -14.73 1.22 -5.52
CA PHE A 62 -15.23 0.74 -4.21
C PHE A 62 -14.76 1.59 -3.01
N GLY A 63 -13.78 2.47 -3.20
CA GLY A 63 -13.14 3.15 -2.08
C GLY A 63 -12.25 4.30 -2.51
N LEU A 64 -11.90 5.12 -1.52
CA LEU A 64 -10.86 6.14 -1.63
C LEU A 64 -9.66 5.77 -0.78
N ALA A 65 -8.50 6.31 -1.11
CA ALA A 65 -7.22 6.04 -0.48
C ALA A 65 -6.57 7.35 -0.03
N ARG A 66 -6.16 7.38 1.25
CA ARG A 66 -5.39 8.48 1.86
C ARG A 66 -4.06 7.95 2.32
N LYS A 67 -3.02 8.78 2.22
CA LYS A 67 -1.71 8.42 2.78
C LYS A 67 -1.78 8.58 4.29
N ASP A 68 -1.02 7.75 4.97
CA ASP A 68 -0.81 7.86 6.39
C ASP A 68 0.67 7.65 6.74
N THR A 69 1.03 8.13 7.92
CA THR A 69 2.29 7.81 8.58
C THR A 69 2.02 7.48 10.04
N SER A 70 2.88 6.66 10.64
CA SER A 70 2.80 6.35 12.07
C SER A 70 4.14 6.50 12.73
N ASN A 71 4.13 6.90 14.01
CA ASN A 71 5.30 6.87 14.88
C ASN A 71 5.38 5.58 15.70
N SER A 72 4.38 4.70 15.61
CA SER A 72 4.34 3.43 16.33
C SER A 72 5.49 2.51 15.87
N PRO A 73 6.19 1.78 16.77
CA PRO A 73 7.43 1.06 16.43
C PRO A 73 7.37 0.16 15.19
N HIS A 74 6.26 -0.54 14.97
CA HIS A 74 6.08 -1.46 13.82
C HIS A 74 5.66 -0.78 12.52
N PHE A 75 5.17 0.47 12.60
CA PHE A 75 4.67 1.26 11.48
C PHE A 75 5.53 2.51 11.23
N LYS A 76 6.67 2.61 11.91
CA LYS A 76 7.57 3.75 11.82
C LYS A 76 8.31 3.75 10.49
N TRP A 77 8.56 4.94 9.96
CA TRP A 77 9.41 5.20 8.77
C TRP A 77 8.88 4.69 7.43
N LYS A 78 7.60 4.32 7.35
CA LYS A 78 6.92 3.97 6.11
C LYS A 78 5.66 4.82 5.96
N THR A 79 5.32 5.14 4.72
CA THR A 79 4.02 5.68 4.35
C THR A 79 3.10 4.51 4.07
N TYR A 80 1.95 4.45 4.74
CA TYR A 80 0.91 3.49 4.42
C TYR A 80 -0.27 4.20 3.75
N VAL A 81 -1.28 3.39 3.44
CA VAL A 81 -2.49 3.82 2.77
C VAL A 81 -3.67 3.31 3.57
N VAL A 82 -4.49 4.23 4.07
CA VAL A 82 -5.80 3.91 4.63
C VAL A 82 -6.83 3.99 3.51
N LYS A 83 -7.57 2.90 3.32
CA LYS A 83 -8.67 2.81 2.35
C LYS A 83 -10.00 2.93 3.08
N TYR A 84 -10.86 3.80 2.57
CA TYR A 84 -12.21 4.00 3.09
C TYR A 84 -13.24 3.58 2.03
N PHE A 85 -14.28 2.87 2.45
CA PHE A 85 -15.40 2.53 1.58
C PHE A 85 -16.17 3.77 1.14
N LEU A 86 -16.53 3.83 -0.15
CA LEU A 86 -17.44 4.87 -0.63
C LEU A 86 -18.87 4.61 -0.09
N PRO A 87 -19.72 5.64 0.04
CA PRO A 87 -21.09 5.48 0.52
C PRO A 87 -21.89 4.40 -0.23
N GLY A 88 -21.86 4.41 -1.55
CA GLY A 88 -22.55 3.39 -2.35
C GLY A 88 -22.00 1.98 -2.15
N THR A 89 -20.73 1.82 -1.79
CA THR A 89 -20.15 0.52 -1.44
C THR A 89 -20.67 0.03 -0.09
N LYS A 90 -20.77 0.92 0.91
CA LYS A 90 -21.37 0.61 2.21
C LYS A 90 -22.84 0.17 2.07
N ASP A 91 -23.58 0.82 1.16
CA ASP A 91 -24.96 0.44 0.86
C ASP A 91 -25.05 -0.97 0.27
N ILE A 92 -24.17 -1.30 -0.68
CA ILE A 92 -24.11 -2.65 -1.28
C ILE A 92 -23.75 -3.70 -0.23
N ILE A 93 -22.73 -3.46 0.59
CA ILE A 93 -22.32 -4.36 1.69
C ILE A 93 -23.52 -4.65 2.60
N THR A 94 -24.25 -3.60 2.97
CA THR A 94 -25.44 -3.72 3.81
C THR A 94 -26.56 -4.51 3.12
N GLN A 95 -26.80 -4.28 1.82
CA GLN A 95 -27.79 -5.01 1.03
C GLN A 95 -27.47 -6.51 0.90
N LEU A 96 -26.19 -6.86 0.90
CA LEU A 96 -25.72 -8.25 0.92
C LEU A 96 -25.84 -8.91 2.30
N GLY A 97 -26.27 -8.17 3.33
CA GLY A 97 -26.41 -8.67 4.70
C GLY A 97 -25.08 -8.80 5.44
N GLU A 98 -24.04 -8.09 4.98
CA GLU A 98 -22.70 -8.12 5.56
C GLU A 98 -22.37 -6.83 6.32
N THR A 99 -21.32 -6.87 7.13
CA THR A 99 -20.75 -5.68 7.76
C THR A 99 -19.51 -5.19 7.01
N GLU A 100 -19.18 -3.90 7.12
CA GLU A 100 -17.95 -3.34 6.56
C GLU A 100 -16.69 -4.08 7.07
N MET A 101 -16.73 -4.56 8.31
CA MET A 101 -15.63 -5.32 8.90
C MET A 101 -15.50 -6.72 8.27
N ASP A 102 -16.61 -7.40 8.00
CA ASP A 102 -16.59 -8.71 7.35
C ASP A 102 -16.05 -8.61 5.92
N ASP A 103 -16.49 -7.60 5.16
CA ASP A 103 -15.99 -7.34 3.81
C ASP A 103 -14.49 -6.97 3.81
N ALA A 104 -14.07 -6.08 4.72
CA ALA A 104 -12.66 -5.74 4.89
C ALA A 104 -11.80 -6.98 5.22
N ARG A 105 -12.28 -7.86 6.10
CA ARG A 105 -11.62 -9.13 6.44
C ARG A 105 -11.50 -10.05 5.23
N LYS A 106 -12.59 -10.21 4.47
CA LYS A 106 -12.57 -11.00 3.22
C LYS A 106 -11.58 -10.43 2.22
N SER A 107 -11.54 -9.10 2.05
CA SER A 107 -10.58 -8.44 1.16
C SER A 107 -9.14 -8.73 1.56
N VAL A 108 -8.81 -8.68 2.86
CA VAL A 108 -7.46 -9.00 3.36
C VAL A 108 -7.14 -10.48 3.16
N GLN A 109 -8.08 -11.38 3.46
CA GLN A 109 -7.91 -12.82 3.25
C GLN A 109 -7.65 -13.16 1.77
N MET A 110 -8.43 -12.58 0.86
CA MET A 110 -8.23 -12.74 -0.58
C MET A 110 -6.86 -12.26 -1.03
N HIS A 111 -6.39 -11.13 -0.50
CA HIS A 111 -5.06 -10.61 -0.80
C HIS A 111 -3.95 -11.55 -0.28
N SER A 112 -4.07 -12.04 0.96
CA SER A 112 -3.13 -13.01 1.54
C SER A 112 -3.09 -14.31 0.73
N LEU A 113 -4.24 -14.81 0.29
CA LEU A 113 -4.34 -16.01 -0.54
C LEU A 113 -3.68 -15.81 -1.92
N ALA A 114 -3.97 -14.68 -2.58
CA ALA A 114 -3.37 -14.36 -3.88
C ALA A 114 -1.84 -14.26 -3.79
N LYS A 115 -1.33 -13.61 -2.73
CA LYS A 115 0.12 -13.54 -2.45
C LYS A 115 0.70 -14.94 -2.23
N HIS A 116 0.07 -15.74 -1.39
CA HIS A 116 0.52 -17.09 -1.07
C HIS A 116 0.55 -18.00 -2.32
N PHE A 117 -0.46 -17.90 -3.20
CA PHE A 117 -0.45 -18.60 -4.48
C PHE A 117 0.69 -18.14 -5.39
N ALA A 118 0.93 -16.83 -5.49
CA ALA A 118 2.03 -16.30 -6.29
C ALA A 118 3.40 -16.81 -5.78
N GLU A 119 3.60 -16.84 -4.46
CA GLU A 119 4.81 -17.37 -3.83
C GLU A 119 4.98 -18.88 -4.10
N GLN A 120 3.92 -19.68 -3.96
CA GLN A 120 3.97 -21.11 -4.26
C GLN A 120 4.29 -21.41 -5.73
N ILE A 121 3.66 -20.67 -6.66
CA ILE A 121 3.93 -20.81 -8.09
C ILE A 121 5.39 -20.48 -8.37
N SER A 122 5.89 -19.35 -7.84
CA SER A 122 7.29 -18.95 -8.00
C SER A 122 8.24 -20.02 -7.44
N ALA A 123 8.00 -20.51 -6.22
CA ALA A 123 8.84 -21.52 -5.60
C ALA A 123 8.85 -22.84 -6.38
N LYS A 124 7.71 -23.24 -6.95
CA LYS A 124 7.62 -24.43 -7.78
C LYS A 124 8.40 -24.29 -9.09
N VAL A 125 8.27 -23.16 -9.78
CA VAL A 125 9.03 -22.87 -11.01
C VAL A 125 10.54 -22.95 -10.75
N GLN A 126 11.01 -22.36 -9.66
CA GLN A 126 12.42 -22.41 -9.26
C GLN A 126 12.86 -23.84 -8.92
N LYS A 127 12.07 -24.57 -8.12
CA LYS A 127 12.38 -25.94 -7.70
C LYS A 127 12.47 -26.90 -8.88
N ASP A 128 11.57 -26.77 -9.85
CA ASP A 128 11.48 -27.67 -11.00
C ASP A 128 12.51 -27.29 -12.09
N GLY A 129 13.35 -26.26 -11.87
CA GLY A 129 14.36 -25.79 -12.83
C GLY A 129 13.75 -25.15 -14.08
N ASN A 130 12.49 -24.73 -14.02
CA ASN A 130 11.72 -24.22 -15.15
C ASN A 130 11.80 -22.70 -15.31
N GLU A 131 12.74 -22.04 -14.63
CA GLU A 131 12.93 -20.57 -14.73
C GLU A 131 13.14 -20.14 -16.19
N ASP A 132 13.92 -20.92 -16.95
CA ASP A 132 14.23 -20.65 -18.36
C ASP A 132 13.07 -21.03 -19.30
N VAL A 133 12.13 -21.88 -18.86
CA VAL A 133 10.95 -22.30 -19.64
C VAL A 133 9.84 -21.27 -19.56
N PHE A 134 9.61 -20.68 -18.39
CA PHE A 134 8.56 -19.68 -18.19
C PHE A 134 9.03 -18.24 -18.44
N GLY A 135 10.34 -18.00 -18.55
CA GLY A 135 10.92 -16.67 -18.77
C GLY A 135 10.67 -15.69 -17.62
N LYS A 136 11.22 -14.46 -17.72
CA LYS A 136 10.90 -13.38 -16.77
C LYS A 136 9.49 -12.84 -17.04
N ALA A 137 8.72 -12.64 -15.96
CA ALA A 137 7.35 -12.14 -16.00
C ALA A 137 7.15 -10.94 -16.95
N PHE A 138 6.00 -10.96 -17.64
CA PHE A 138 5.53 -9.94 -18.57
C PHE A 138 5.86 -8.51 -18.15
N ARG A 139 6.54 -7.77 -19.02
CA ARG A 139 6.71 -6.32 -18.88
C ARG A 139 5.74 -5.62 -19.83
N ILE A 140 4.87 -4.77 -19.28
CA ILE A 140 4.03 -3.87 -20.09
C ILE A 140 4.84 -2.60 -20.34
N LYS A 141 4.93 -2.20 -21.60
CA LYS A 141 5.47 -0.89 -22.00
C LYS A 141 4.38 -0.16 -22.77
N GLU A 142 3.96 1.01 -22.29
CA GLU A 142 3.10 1.89 -23.07
C GLU A 142 3.85 2.39 -24.31
N THR A 143 3.28 2.12 -25.48
CA THR A 143 3.57 2.80 -26.74
C THR A 143 2.25 3.35 -27.30
N ASN A 144 2.16 3.74 -28.58
CA ASN A 144 0.87 4.12 -29.18
C ASN A 144 -0.17 2.98 -29.19
N GLU A 145 0.26 1.75 -28.89
CA GLU A 145 -0.59 0.58 -28.61
C GLU A 145 -0.11 -0.14 -27.34
N ILE A 146 -1.04 -0.82 -26.65
CA ILE A 146 -0.72 -1.64 -25.47
C ILE A 146 -0.17 -2.98 -25.96
N VAL A 147 1.11 -3.25 -25.68
CA VAL A 147 1.79 -4.49 -26.07
C VAL A 147 2.37 -5.22 -24.85
N THR A 148 2.33 -6.55 -24.88
CA THR A 148 3.02 -7.42 -23.93
C THR A 148 4.35 -7.86 -24.52
N ILE A 149 5.43 -7.77 -23.73
CA ILE A 149 6.77 -8.18 -24.16
C ILE A 149 7.20 -9.38 -23.31
N GLU A 150 7.61 -10.45 -24.00
CA GLU A 150 8.13 -11.69 -23.44
C GLU A 150 9.56 -11.93 -23.91
N GLU A 151 10.32 -12.72 -23.15
CA GLU A 151 11.65 -13.19 -23.58
C GLU A 151 11.45 -14.25 -24.67
N TYR A 152 12.23 -14.16 -25.75
CA TYR A 152 12.13 -15.12 -26.85
C TYR A 152 12.59 -16.50 -26.38
N ALA A 153 11.65 -17.44 -26.27
CA ALA A 153 11.94 -18.84 -26.02
C ALA A 153 12.19 -19.56 -27.37
N ALA A 154 13.41 -20.04 -27.59
CA ALA A 154 13.77 -20.77 -28.80
C ALA A 154 13.34 -22.24 -28.72
N GLY A 155 12.61 -22.73 -29.72
CA GLY A 155 12.17 -24.13 -29.81
C GLY A 155 10.81 -24.26 -30.50
N ASP A 156 10.33 -25.50 -30.63
CA ASP A 156 8.96 -25.76 -31.08
C ASP A 156 8.00 -25.50 -29.92
N PHE A 157 6.99 -24.65 -30.16
CA PHE A 157 5.91 -24.39 -29.22
C PHE A 157 4.96 -25.59 -29.20
N VAL A 158 4.74 -26.22 -28.04
CA VAL A 158 3.86 -27.39 -27.87
C VAL A 158 2.58 -27.02 -27.14
#